data_AF-A0A7Y0X8T9-F1
#
_entry.id   AF-A0A7Y0X8T9-F1
#
_cell.length_a   1.000
_cell.length_b   1.000
_cell.length_c   1.000
_cell.angle_alpha   90.00
_cell.angle_beta   90.00
_cell.angle_gamma   90.00
#
_symmetry.space_group_name_H-M   'P 1'
#
loop_
_entity.id
_entity.type
_entity.pdbx_description
1 polymer ?
#
loop_
_entity_poly.entity_id
_entity_poly.type
_entity_poly.pdbx_seq_one_letter_code
_entity_poly.pdbx_strand_id
1 'polypeptide(L)'
;IILDENNQLALESIHGDIVLELSQYKSVDVYEGDLIFEGDTLATIKEWRSGPILDGVVTTIKISLWSLIIALALGLVVGLMRISSNPALKKLALVYVEVIRGTPLLVQIFIVY
;
A
#
# COMPACT_ATOMS: atom_id res chain seq x y z
N ILE A 1 17.44 -35.48 -3.18
CA ILE A 1 17.66 -34.36 -2.24
C ILE A 1 18.74 -34.84 -1.30
N ILE A 2 19.83 -34.10 -1.14
CA ILE A 2 20.78 -34.33 -0.05
C ILE A 2 20.61 -33.15 0.90
N LEU A 3 20.29 -33.42 2.16
CA LEU A 3 20.21 -32.38 3.19
C LEU A 3 21.61 -32.17 3.77
N ASP A 4 22.30 -31.09 3.38
CA ASP A 4 23.55 -30.71 4.03
C ASP A 4 23.24 -29.94 5.33
N GLU A 5 24.03 -30.19 6.39
CA GLU A 5 23.85 -29.70 7.76
C GLU A 5 23.89 -28.15 7.88
N ASN A 6 24.12 -27.45 6.77
CA ASN A 6 24.20 -25.99 6.68
C ASN A 6 22.94 -25.32 6.09
N ASN A 7 21.80 -26.03 6.07
CA ASN A 7 20.52 -25.44 5.66
C ASN A 7 20.55 -24.95 4.19
N GLN A 8 21.21 -25.73 3.32
CA GLN A 8 21.28 -25.55 1.88
C GLN A 8 20.64 -26.77 1.20
N LEU A 9 19.66 -26.54 0.31
CA LEU A 9 19.03 -27.61 -0.46
C LEU A 9 19.74 -27.73 -1.80
N ALA A 10 20.49 -28.81 -1.97
CA ALA A 10 20.99 -29.23 -3.27
C ALA A 10 20.02 -30.27 -3.87
N LEU A 11 19.37 -29.90 -4.96
CA LEU A 11 18.55 -30.81 -5.75
C LEU A 11 19.43 -31.47 -6.81
N GLU A 12 19.89 -32.68 -6.54
CA GLU A 12 20.57 -33.52 -7.53
C GLU A 12 19.51 -34.31 -8.32
N SER A 13 19.38 -34.01 -9.61
CA SER A 13 18.54 -34.76 -10.54
C SER A 13 19.22 -36.07 -10.90
N ILE A 14 18.45 -37.16 -11.05
CA ILE A 14 18.93 -38.52 -11.40
C ILE A 14 19.66 -38.57 -12.77
N HIS A 15 19.77 -37.43 -13.48
CA HIS A 15 20.54 -37.28 -14.72
C HIS A 15 21.87 -36.51 -14.56
N GLY A 16 22.34 -36.24 -13.34
CA GLY A 16 23.71 -35.76 -13.09
C GLY A 16 23.97 -34.27 -13.36
N ASP A 17 22.93 -33.45 -13.53
CA ASP A 17 23.06 -32.00 -13.59
C ASP A 17 22.41 -31.35 -12.35
N ILE A 18 23.13 -30.41 -11.74
CA ILE A 18 22.74 -29.67 -10.53
C ILE A 18 21.84 -28.52 -10.97
N VAL A 19 20.54 -28.56 -10.65
CA VAL A 19 19.59 -27.63 -11.29
C VAL A 19 19.17 -26.43 -10.43
N LEU A 20 19.29 -26.39 -9.10
CA LEU A 20 19.00 -25.16 -8.35
C LEU A 20 19.59 -25.15 -6.92
N GLU A 21 20.36 -24.11 -6.60
CA GLU A 21 20.75 -23.73 -5.24
C GLU A 21 19.72 -22.75 -4.66
N LEU A 22 18.81 -23.24 -3.80
CA LEU A 22 17.87 -22.37 -3.09
C LEU A 22 18.47 -21.95 -1.75
N SER A 23 19.17 -20.81 -1.75
CA SER A 23 19.92 -20.24 -0.63
C SER A 23 19.08 -19.70 0.54
N GLN A 24 17.74 -19.71 0.48
CA GLN A 24 16.88 -19.25 1.58
C GLN A 24 15.53 -19.99 1.58
N TYR A 25 15.39 -20.99 2.45
CA TYR A 25 14.11 -21.62 2.76
C TYR A 25 13.88 -21.63 4.28
N LYS A 26 12.62 -21.44 4.70
CA LYS A 26 12.23 -21.34 6.13
C LYS A 26 11.55 -22.60 6.68
N SER A 27 10.92 -23.40 5.83
CA SER A 27 10.52 -24.77 6.16
C SER A 27 10.44 -25.57 4.86
N VAL A 28 11.10 -26.73 4.86
CA VAL A 28 10.99 -27.75 3.82
C VAL A 28 9.99 -28.76 4.31
N ASP A 29 8.90 -28.92 3.56
CA ASP A 29 7.82 -29.85 3.89
C ASP A 29 8.05 -31.23 3.22
N VAL A 30 9.28 -31.52 2.77
CA VAL A 30 9.63 -32.73 1.98
C VAL A 30 10.79 -33.49 2.62
N TYR A 31 10.66 -34.80 2.76
CA TYR A 31 11.65 -35.68 3.38
C TYR A 31 12.67 -36.21 2.35
N GLU A 32 13.87 -36.56 2.82
CA GLU A 32 14.95 -37.07 1.98
C GLU A 32 14.57 -38.42 1.35
N GLY A 33 14.50 -38.47 0.00
CA GLY A 33 14.13 -39.68 -0.76
C GLY A 33 12.72 -39.67 -1.36
N ASP A 34 11.95 -38.59 -1.19
CA ASP A 34 10.62 -38.47 -1.81
C ASP A 34 10.68 -38.21 -3.31
N LEU A 35 9.74 -38.80 -4.06
CA LEU A 35 9.58 -38.57 -5.50
C LEU A 35 8.80 -37.26 -5.71
N ILE A 36 9.49 -36.22 -6.19
CA ILE A 36 8.91 -34.90 -6.48
C ILE A 36 8.57 -34.79 -7.97
N PHE A 37 7.38 -34.29 -8.29
CA PHE A 37 6.95 -34.03 -9.66
C PHE A 37 6.97 -32.53 -10.01
N GLU A 38 7.02 -32.23 -11.32
CA GLU A 38 6.96 -30.86 -11.82
C GLU A 38 5.60 -30.23 -11.46
N GLY A 39 5.63 -29.23 -10.57
CA GLY A 39 4.42 -28.56 -10.05
C GLY A 39 4.22 -28.67 -8.53
N ASP A 40 5.00 -29.51 -7.84
CA ASP A 40 4.92 -29.62 -6.38
C ASP A 40 5.54 -28.41 -5.68
N THR A 41 4.86 -27.89 -4.65
CA THR A 41 5.35 -26.76 -3.85
C THR A 41 6.43 -27.21 -2.86
N LEU A 42 7.69 -26.86 -3.12
CA LEU A 42 8.85 -27.36 -2.36
C LEU A 42 9.21 -26.52 -1.13
N ALA A 43 8.85 -25.24 -1.13
CA ALA A 43 9.09 -24.32 -0.02
C ALA A 43 8.06 -23.21 -0.03
N THR A 44 7.41 -22.96 1.11
CA THR A 44 6.55 -21.79 1.31
C THR A 44 7.35 -20.68 1.99
N ILE A 45 7.69 -19.64 1.25
CA ILE A 45 8.35 -18.45 1.82
C ILE A 45 7.30 -17.63 2.57
N LYS A 46 7.19 -17.82 3.88
CA LYS A 46 6.34 -16.99 4.76
C LYS A 46 7.06 -15.65 5.05
N GLU A 47 7.04 -14.75 4.08
CA GLU A 47 7.37 -13.34 4.34
C GLU A 47 6.24 -12.69 5.15
N TRP A 48 6.61 -11.88 6.15
CA TRP A 48 5.66 -10.97 6.80
C TRP A 48 5.31 -9.84 5.82
N ARG A 49 4.45 -10.13 4.85
CA ARG A 49 3.91 -9.12 3.95
C ARG A 49 2.70 -8.51 4.63
N SER A 50 2.78 -7.22 4.97
CA SER A 50 1.63 -6.43 5.40
C SER A 50 0.48 -6.70 4.42
N GLY A 51 -0.66 -7.19 4.91
CA GLY A 51 -1.80 -7.46 4.05
C GLY A 51 -2.20 -6.19 3.29
N PRO A 52 -2.72 -6.28 2.05
CA PRO A 52 -3.04 -5.12 1.22
C PRO A 52 -4.02 -4.13 1.90
N ILE A 53 -4.86 -4.62 2.82
CA ILE A 53 -5.74 -3.79 3.63
C ILE A 53 -4.97 -2.89 4.60
N LEU A 54 -3.92 -3.41 5.24
CA LEU A 54 -3.11 -2.63 6.18
C LEU A 54 -2.39 -1.49 5.47
N ASP A 55 -1.87 -1.73 4.26
CA ASP A 55 -1.23 -0.71 3.45
C ASP A 55 -2.23 0.36 2.95
N GLY A 56 -3.42 -0.06 2.54
CA GLY A 56 -4.51 0.86 2.18
C GLY A 56 -4.96 1.75 3.35
N VAL A 57 -5.05 1.19 4.57
CA VAL A 57 -5.39 1.96 5.78
C VAL A 57 -4.31 2.99 6.09
N VAL A 58 -3.03 2.60 6.05
CA VAL A 58 -1.91 3.52 6.28
C VAL A 58 -1.91 4.66 5.26
N THR A 59 -2.17 4.35 3.99
CA THR A 59 -2.26 5.36 2.93
C THR A 59 -3.43 6.32 3.15
N THR A 60 -4.61 5.80 3.53
CA THR A 60 -5.78 6.63 3.84
C THR A 60 -5.47 7.60 4.98
N ILE A 61 -4.88 7.12 6.08
CA ILE A 61 -4.51 7.96 7.22
C ILE A 61 -3.53 9.07 6.80
N LYS A 62 -2.51 8.74 6.02
CA LYS A 62 -1.53 9.71 5.52
C LYS A 62 -2.21 10.82 4.71
N ILE A 63 -3.06 10.46 3.75
CA ILE A 63 -3.75 11.42 2.89
C ILE A 63 -4.74 12.27 3.70
N SER A 64 -5.52 11.66 4.60
CA SER A 64 -6.45 12.38 5.48
C SER A 64 -5.74 13.40 6.36
N LEU A 65 -4.56 13.07 6.90
CA LEU A 65 -3.81 13.98 7.75
C LEU A 65 -3.36 15.23 6.99
N TRP A 66 -2.78 15.05 5.79
CA TRP A 66 -2.37 16.17 4.94
C TRP A 66 -3.57 17.00 4.46
N SER A 67 -4.65 16.34 4.06
CA SER A 67 -5.89 17.00 3.66
C SER A 67 -6.47 17.86 4.79
N LEU A 68 -6.44 17.35 6.02
CA LEU A 68 -6.96 18.06 7.19
C LEU A 68 -6.16 19.34 7.46
N ILE A 69 -4.83 19.26 7.41
CA ILE A 69 -3.95 20.42 7.64
C ILE A 69 -4.23 21.52 6.60
N ILE A 70 -4.32 21.15 5.33
CA ILE A 70 -4.58 22.10 4.24
C ILE A 70 -6.00 22.68 4.35
N ALA A 71 -7.00 21.83 4.58
CA ALA A 71 -8.38 22.27 4.75
C ALA A 71 -8.55 23.23 5.93
N LEU A 72 -7.85 22.97 7.05
CA LEU A 72 -7.85 23.83 8.22
C LEU A 72 -7.20 25.19 7.91
N ALA A 73 -6.03 25.20 7.26
CA ALA A 73 -5.35 26.44 6.88
C ALA A 73 -6.21 27.30 5.94
N LEU A 74 -6.76 26.69 4.88
CA LEU A 74 -7.66 27.38 3.94
C LEU A 74 -8.95 27.85 4.62
N GLY A 75 -9.57 26.98 5.44
CA GLY A 75 -10.78 27.30 6.19
C GLY A 75 -10.56 28.45 7.16
N LEU A 76 -9.40 28.52 7.81
CA LEU A 76 -9.03 29.62 8.70
C LEU A 76 -8.91 30.94 7.92
N VAL A 77 -8.18 30.95 6.79
CA VAL A 77 -8.02 32.14 5.95
C VAL A 77 -9.38 32.64 5.45
N VAL A 78 -10.22 31.74 4.94
CA VAL A 78 -11.58 32.07 4.47
C VAL A 78 -12.48 32.55 5.61
N GLY A 79 -12.37 31.94 6.79
CA GLY A 79 -13.09 32.36 8.00
C GLY A 79 -12.74 33.78 8.41
N LEU A 80 -11.44 34.13 8.38
CA LEU A 80 -10.97 35.50 8.66
C LEU A 80 -11.46 36.49 7.60
N MET A 81 -11.42 36.13 6.31
CA MET A 81 -11.96 36.96 5.23
C MET A 81 -13.45 37.26 5.40
N ARG A 82 -14.23 36.34 5.99
CA ARG A 82 -15.66 36.52 6.23
C ARG A 82 -15.99 37.54 7.33
N ILE A 83 -15.12 37.67 8.33
CA ILE A 83 -15.27 38.64 9.45
C ILE A 83 -14.73 40.02 9.07
N SER A 84 -13.88 40.11 8.04
CA SER A 84 -13.32 41.37 7.56
C SER A 84 -14.40 42.41 7.25
N SER A 85 -14.14 43.66 7.61
CA SER A 85 -14.99 44.81 7.28
C SER A 85 -15.06 45.12 5.78
N ASN A 86 -14.12 44.59 4.99
CA ASN A 86 -14.09 44.81 3.55
C ASN A 86 -15.17 43.96 2.83
N PRO A 87 -16.15 44.58 2.18
CA PRO A 87 -17.25 43.87 1.53
C PRO A 87 -16.82 42.97 0.37
N ALA A 88 -15.69 43.26 -0.30
CA ALA A 88 -15.18 42.43 -1.40
C ALA A 88 -14.65 41.08 -0.88
N LEU A 89 -13.83 41.11 0.17
CA LEU A 89 -13.27 39.91 0.81
C LEU A 89 -14.39 39.03 1.39
N LYS A 90 -15.38 39.65 2.03
CA LYS A 90 -16.54 38.95 2.59
C LYS A 90 -17.38 38.25 1.52
N LYS A 91 -17.64 38.91 0.39
CA LYS A 91 -18.36 38.32 -0.75
C LYS A 91 -17.58 37.17 -1.38
N LEU A 92 -16.27 37.33 -1.59
CA LEU A 92 -15.42 36.28 -2.15
C LEU A 92 -15.41 35.03 -1.26
N ALA A 93 -15.25 35.22 0.05
CA ALA A 93 -15.32 34.13 1.02
C ALA A 93 -16.69 33.42 1.01
N LEU A 94 -17.78 34.18 0.88
CA LEU A 94 -19.14 33.62 0.81
C LEU A 94 -19.31 32.73 -0.43
N VAL A 95 -18.95 33.25 -1.61
CA VAL A 95 -19.05 32.51 -2.88
C VAL A 95 -18.19 31.24 -2.84
N TYR A 96 -16.95 31.34 -2.35
CA TYR A 96 -16.08 30.17 -2.22
C TYR A 96 -16.70 29.08 -1.34
N VAL A 97 -17.21 29.43 -0.15
CA VAL A 97 -17.83 28.46 0.77
C VAL A 97 -19.09 27.86 0.17
N GLU A 98 -19.91 28.67 -0.50
CA GLU A 98 -21.16 28.23 -1.11
C GLU A 98 -20.92 27.27 -2.27
N VAL A 99 -19.94 27.54 -3.14
CA VAL A 99 -19.55 26.63 -4.23
C VAL A 99 -19.01 25.32 -3.67
N ILE A 100 -18.07 25.36 -2.73
CA ILE A 100 -17.42 24.16 -2.19
C ILE A 100 -18.41 23.27 -1.41
N ARG A 101 -19.37 23.85 -0.68
CA ARG A 101 -20.36 23.10 0.10
C ARG A 101 -21.62 22.73 -0.70
N GLY A 102 -21.90 23.47 -1.78
CA GLY A 102 -23.06 23.27 -2.65
C GLY A 102 -22.80 22.35 -3.84
N THR A 103 -21.53 22.13 -4.21
CA THR A 103 -21.17 21.19 -5.28
C THR A 103 -20.92 19.79 -4.71
N PRO A 104 -21.51 18.73 -5.32
CA PRO A 104 -21.19 17.36 -4.93
C PRO A 104 -19.71 17.06 -5.09
N LEU A 105 -19.09 16.38 -4.10
CA LEU A 105 -17.68 15.98 -4.16
C LEU A 105 -17.35 15.20 -5.44
N LEU A 106 -18.31 14.39 -5.91
CA LEU A 106 -18.20 13.66 -7.17
C LEU A 106 -17.90 14.59 -8.34
N VAL A 107 -18.60 15.73 -8.45
CA VAL A 107 -18.39 16.72 -9.52
C VAL A 107 -17.01 17.34 -9.41
N GLN A 108 -16.55 17.65 -8.19
CA GLN A 108 -15.21 18.21 -7.99
C GLN A 108 -14.12 17.26 -8.50
N ILE A 109 -14.25 15.97 -8.21
CA ILE A 109 -13.30 14.95 -8.70
C ILE A 109 -13.34 14.85 -10.23
N PHE A 110 -14.53 14.87 -10.86
CA PHE A 110 -14.68 14.82 -12.32
C PHE A 110 -14.09 16.03 -13.06
N ILE A 111 -14.01 17.20 -12.43
CA ILE A 111 -13.39 18.40 -13.03
C ILE A 111 -11.86 18.33 -12.93
N VAL A 112 -11.33 17.73 -11.86
CA VAL A 112 -9.89 17.65 -11.59
C VAL A 112 -9.23 16.47 -12.32
N TYR A 113 -9.97 15.37 -12.52
CA TYR A 113 -9.55 14.19 -13.28
C TYR A 113 -9.73 14.39 -14.78
#